data_AF-A0A3C1GHP8-F1
#
_entry.id   AF-A0A3C1GHP8-F1
#
_cell.length_a   1.000
_cell.length_b   1.000
_cell.length_c   1.000
_cell.angle_alpha   90.00
_cell.angle_beta   90.00
_cell.angle_gamma   90.00
#
_symmetry.space_group_name_H-M   'P 1'
#
loop_
_entity.id
_entity.type
_entity.pdbx_description
1 polymer ?
#
loop_
_entity_poly.entity_id
_entity_poly.type
_entity_poly.pdbx_seq_one_letter_code
_entity_poly.pdbx_strand_id
1 'polypeptide(L)'
;MNILQAADILAWNLWGNDDTDYRVLRNVMLTTRCRHDCAICLQAITAGSRVRASTEAYDGACKTFYVCPTCCEAILLDQRDGDCLHIAAGKAC
;
A
#
# COMPACT_ATOMS: atom_id res chain seq x y z
N MET A 1 6.55 11.87 -6.26
CA MET A 1 6.94 10.51 -5.82
C MET A 1 7.72 9.84 -6.92
N ASN A 2 8.89 9.33 -6.59
CA ASN A 2 9.90 8.83 -7.52
C ASN A 2 9.60 7.35 -7.82
N ILE A 3 10.16 6.80 -8.89
CA ILE A 3 9.90 5.39 -9.28
C ILE A 3 10.34 4.41 -8.18
N LEU A 4 11.47 4.66 -7.52
CA LEU A 4 11.98 3.80 -6.43
C LEU A 4 11.00 3.76 -5.24
N GLN A 5 10.53 4.93 -4.80
CA GLN A 5 9.54 5.03 -3.73
C GLN A 5 8.22 4.31 -4.07
N ALA A 6 7.83 4.28 -5.35
CA ALA A 6 6.63 3.58 -5.77
C ALA A 6 6.77 2.05 -5.64
N ALA A 7 7.95 1.49 -5.91
CA ALA A 7 8.18 0.05 -5.77
C ALA A 7 8.08 -0.38 -4.29
N ASP A 8 8.71 0.39 -3.40
CA ASP A 8 8.71 0.19 -1.95
C ASP A 8 7.27 0.17 -1.39
N ILE A 9 6.46 1.17 -1.75
CA ILE A 9 5.04 1.26 -1.37
C ILE A 9 4.23 0.07 -1.88
N LEU A 10 4.52 -0.42 -3.08
CA LEU A 10 3.79 -1.54 -3.67
C LEU A 10 4.20 -2.89 -3.08
N ALA A 11 5.43 -3.02 -2.60
CA ALA A 11 5.92 -4.21 -1.90
C ALA A 11 5.33 -4.38 -0.50
N TRP A 12 4.86 -3.29 0.13
CA TRP A 12 4.24 -3.35 1.45
C TRP A 12 2.91 -4.11 1.43
N ASN A 13 2.72 -5.03 2.37
CA ASN A 13 1.50 -5.83 2.44
C ASN A 13 0.38 -5.08 3.19
N LEU A 14 -0.73 -4.80 2.51
CA LEU A 14 -1.83 -3.99 3.07
C LEU A 14 -2.52 -4.62 4.29
N TRP A 15 -2.53 -5.95 4.34
CA TRP A 15 -3.24 -6.72 5.37
C TRP A 15 -2.29 -7.52 6.27
N GLY A 16 -0.97 -7.39 6.05
CA GLY A 16 0.04 -8.16 6.77
C GLY A 16 0.04 -9.64 6.37
N ASN A 17 0.71 -10.46 7.19
CA ASN A 17 0.82 -11.90 6.98
C ASN A 17 -0.46 -12.62 7.44
N ASP A 18 -1.56 -12.26 6.80
CA ASP A 18 -2.87 -12.84 7.04
C ASP A 18 -2.99 -14.19 6.31
N ASP A 19 -3.51 -15.20 6.99
CA ASP A 19 -3.77 -16.55 6.46
C ASP A 19 -5.01 -16.59 5.54
N THR A 20 -5.49 -15.42 5.10
CA THR A 20 -6.68 -15.27 4.26
C THR A 20 -6.35 -15.55 2.79
N ASP A 21 -7.18 -16.36 2.12
CA ASP A 21 -7.04 -16.79 0.72
C ASP A 21 -7.29 -15.69 -0.33
N TYR A 22 -7.10 -14.41 0.00
CA TYR A 22 -7.28 -13.35 -0.98
C TYR A 22 -6.14 -13.36 -2.01
N ARG A 23 -6.48 -13.02 -3.25
CA ARG A 23 -5.52 -12.90 -4.34
C ARG A 23 -5.44 -11.46 -4.83
N VAL A 24 -4.24 -10.88 -4.80
CA VAL A 24 -3.98 -9.58 -5.44
C VAL A 24 -3.99 -9.76 -6.97
N LEU A 25 -4.95 -9.13 -7.63
CA LEU A 25 -5.09 -9.12 -9.09
C LEU A 25 -4.32 -7.96 -9.73
N ARG A 26 -4.26 -6.83 -9.04
CA ARG A 26 -3.57 -5.62 -9.52
C ARG A 26 -3.11 -4.79 -8.33
N ASN A 27 -1.86 -4.31 -8.35
CA ASN A 27 -1.35 -3.38 -7.35
C ASN A 27 -0.52 -2.32 -8.08
N VAL A 28 -0.92 -1.05 -8.01
CA VAL A 28 -0.32 0.02 -8.83
C VAL A 28 -0.45 1.39 -8.21
N MET A 29 0.50 2.27 -8.52
CA MET A 29 0.38 3.71 -8.28
C MET A 29 -0.40 4.38 -9.41
N LEU A 30 -1.51 5.04 -9.09
CA LEU A 30 -2.36 5.75 -10.07
C LEU A 30 -2.80 7.11 -9.55
N THR A 31 -3.40 7.91 -10.44
CA THR A 31 -4.03 9.19 -10.08
C THR A 31 -5.55 9.02 -10.12
N THR A 32 -6.24 9.37 -9.04
CA THR A 32 -7.69 9.20 -8.91
C THR A 32 -8.46 10.11 -9.88
N ARG A 33 -9.60 9.63 -10.37
CA ARG A 33 -10.52 10.42 -11.23
C ARG A 33 -11.76 10.90 -10.50
N CYS A 34 -12.07 10.30 -9.34
CA CYS A 34 -13.17 10.68 -8.47
C CYS A 34 -12.77 10.53 -6.99
N ARG A 35 -13.68 10.90 -6.09
CA ARG A 35 -13.47 10.77 -4.65
C ARG A 35 -13.50 9.29 -4.24
N HIS A 36 -12.57 8.90 -3.37
CA HIS A 36 -12.54 7.59 -2.70
C HIS A 36 -12.28 7.79 -1.20
N ASP A 37 -12.28 6.71 -0.43
CA ASP A 37 -11.83 6.73 0.97
C ASP A 37 -10.61 5.82 1.12
N CYS A 38 -9.67 6.23 1.97
CA CYS A 38 -8.44 5.48 2.22
C CYS A 38 -8.74 4.21 3.01
N ALA A 39 -8.18 3.07 2.58
CA ALA A 39 -8.35 1.79 3.27
C ALA A 39 -7.69 1.73 4.65
N ILE A 40 -6.69 2.60 4.91
CA ILE A 40 -5.93 2.62 6.17
C ILE A 40 -6.54 3.63 7.15
N CYS A 41 -6.57 4.91 6.78
CA CYS A 41 -6.98 5.98 7.69
C CYS A 41 -8.45 6.42 7.56
N LEU A 42 -9.19 5.82 6.61
CA LEU A 42 -10.60 6.10 6.32
C LEU A 42 -10.89 7.55 5.89
N GLN A 43 -9.86 8.38 5.68
CA GLN A 43 -10.02 9.75 5.22
C GLN A 43 -10.35 9.80 3.72
N ALA A 44 -11.06 10.87 3.34
CA ALA A 44 -11.41 11.13 1.95
C ALA A 44 -10.17 11.40 1.09
N ILE A 45 -10.11 10.74 -0.05
CA ILE A 45 -9.13 10.95 -1.12
C ILE A 45 -9.81 11.79 -2.20
N THR A 46 -9.29 12.98 -2.44
CA THR A 46 -9.80 13.88 -3.49
C THR A 46 -9.40 13.37 -4.88
N ALA A 47 -10.18 13.75 -5.90
CA ALA A 47 -9.82 13.50 -7.30
C ALA A 47 -8.49 14.19 -7.64
N GLY A 48 -7.67 13.55 -8.48
CA GLY A 48 -6.32 14.04 -8.82
C GLY A 48 -5.23 13.63 -7.81
N SER A 49 -5.56 12.92 -6.74
CA SER A 49 -4.59 12.41 -5.78
C SER A 49 -3.79 11.24 -6.34
N ARG A 50 -2.47 11.22 -6.13
CA ARG A 50 -1.60 10.08 -6.45
C ARG A 50 -1.67 9.05 -5.33
N VAL A 51 -2.21 7.87 -5.61
CA VAL A 51 -2.52 6.84 -4.61
C VAL A 51 -1.98 5.48 -5.02
N ARG A 52 -1.78 4.60 -4.05
CA ARG A 52 -1.73 3.16 -4.32
C ARG A 52 -3.15 2.63 -4.46
N ALA A 53 -3.38 1.79 -5.46
CA ALA A 53 -4.61 1.06 -5.65
C ALA A 53 -4.32 -0.44 -5.74
N SER A 54 -4.94 -1.23 -4.86
CA SER A 54 -4.87 -2.69 -4.85
C SER A 54 -6.22 -3.26 -5.20
N THR A 55 -6.32 -4.10 -6.23
CA THR A 55 -7.52 -4.86 -6.56
C THR A 55 -7.30 -6.31 -6.18
N GLU A 56 -8.19 -6.83 -5.35
CA GLU A 56 -8.09 -8.14 -4.73
C GLU A 56 -9.36 -8.94 -4.98
N ALA A 57 -9.21 -10.24 -5.14
CA ALA A 57 -10.29 -11.20 -5.22
C ALA A 57 -10.32 -12.06 -3.96
N TYR A 58 -11.48 -12.16 -3.33
CA TYR A 58 -11.74 -13.04 -2.18
C TYR A 58 -13.18 -13.53 -2.24
N ASP A 59 -13.39 -14.83 -2.04
CA ASP A 59 -14.72 -15.47 -2.03
C ASP A 59 -15.59 -15.09 -3.26
N GLY A 60 -14.98 -15.13 -4.45
CA GLY A 60 -15.65 -14.77 -5.71
C GLY A 60 -15.95 -13.28 -5.90
N ALA A 61 -15.70 -12.43 -4.90
CA ALA A 61 -15.88 -10.99 -4.98
C ALA A 61 -14.55 -10.29 -5.31
N CYS A 62 -14.62 -9.23 -6.11
CA CYS A 62 -13.48 -8.36 -6.40
C CYS A 62 -13.68 -6.99 -5.74
N LYS A 63 -12.66 -6.50 -5.03
CA LYS A 63 -12.68 -5.18 -4.40
C LYS A 63 -11.40 -4.41 -4.69
N THR A 64 -11.52 -3.11 -4.86
CA THR A 64 -10.37 -2.21 -5.00
C THR A 64 -10.23 -1.34 -3.75
N PHE A 65 -9.03 -1.36 -3.17
CA PHE A 65 -8.63 -0.57 -2.02
C PHE A 65 -7.68 0.54 -2.46
N TYR A 66 -7.88 1.73 -1.92
CA TYR A 66 -7.08 2.92 -2.22
C TYR A 66 -6.32 3.36 -0.97
N VAL A 67 -5.05 3.72 -1.11
CA VAL A 67 -4.23 4.25 -0.02
C VAL A 67 -3.83 5.69 -0.36
N CYS A 68 -4.18 6.62 0.52
CA CYS A 68 -3.94 8.05 0.30
C CYS A 68 -2.44 8.39 0.28
N PRO A 69 -2.04 9.57 -0.23
CA PRO A 69 -0.63 9.97 -0.28
C PRO A 69 0.06 9.93 1.09
N THR A 70 -0.59 10.44 2.13
CA THR A 70 -0.04 10.47 3.50
C THR A 70 0.21 9.07 4.06
N CYS A 71 -0.70 8.12 3.82
CA CYS A 71 -0.48 6.74 4.23
C CYS A 71 0.59 6.04 3.38
N CYS A 72 0.74 6.41 2.10
CA CYS A 72 1.85 5.93 1.28
C CYS A 72 3.21 6.43 1.83
N GLU A 73 3.28 7.67 2.31
CA GLU A 73 4.47 8.19 2.99
C GLU A 73 4.76 7.46 4.31
N ALA A 74 3.73 7.17 5.10
CA ALA A 74 3.87 6.38 6.33
C ALA A 74 4.40 4.96 6.05
N ILE A 75 3.94 4.30 4.98
CA ILE A 75 4.44 2.99 4.52
C ILE A 75 5.94 3.05 4.20
N LEU A 76 6.39 4.10 3.51
CA LEU A 76 7.81 4.28 3.20
C LEU A 76 8.67 4.46 4.46
N LEU A 77 8.13 5.13 5.47
CA LEU A 77 8.82 5.32 6.75
C LEU A 77 8.89 4.00 7.53
N ASP A 78 7.79 3.25 7.58
CA ASP A 78 7.72 1.94 8.24
C ASP A 78 8.75 0.95 7.68
N GLN A 79 8.89 0.86 6.36
CA GLN A 79 9.93 0.01 5.75
C GLN A 79 11.35 0.45 6.11
N ARG A 80 11.61 1.76 6.14
CA ARG A 80 12.95 2.28 6.51
C ARG A 80 13.28 2.03 7.97
N ASP A 81 12.32 2.19 8.86
CA ASP A 81 12.51 1.94 10.30
C ASP A 81 12.63 0.44 10.59
N GLY A 82 11.85 -0.40 9.90
CA GLY A 82 11.97 -1.85 9.92
C GLY A 82 13.36 -2.32 9.46
N ASP A 83 13.88 -1.75 8.37
CA ASP A 83 15.22 -2.05 7.88
C ASP A 83 16.31 -1.62 8.88
N CYS A 84 16.15 -0.48 9.56
CA CYS A 84 17.07 -0.06 10.61
C CYS A 84 17.11 -1.05 11.78
N LEU A 85 15.97 -1.64 12.14
CA LEU A 85 15.88 -2.70 13.16
C LEU A 85 16.51 -4.01 12.69
N HIS A 86 16.34 -4.40 11.44
CA HIS A 86 16.96 -5.61 10.87
C HIS A 86 18.48 -5.50 10.76
N ILE A 87 19.00 -4.33 10.41
CA ILE A 87 20.44 -4.02 10.40
C ILE A 87 21.00 -4.07 11.84
N ALA A 88 20.32 -3.48 12.81
CA ALA A 88 20.72 -3.53 14.22
C ALA A 88 20.66 -4.94 14.82
N ALA A 89 19.75 -5.79 14.34
CA ALA A 89 19.61 -7.18 14.75
C ALA A 89 20.63 -8.14 14.06
N GLY A 90 21.55 -7.62 13.24
CA GLY A 90 22.62 -8.41 12.62
C GLY A 90 22.15 -9.44 11.60
N LYS A 91 20.87 -9.38 11.17
CA LYS A 91 20.38 -10.17 10.05
C LYS A 91 20.51 -9.34 8.78
N ALA A 92 21.70 -9.42 8.19
CA ALA A 92 21.87 -9.02 6.79
C ALA A 92 20.98 -9.93 5.92
N CYS A 93 20.28 -9.29 4.97
CA CYS A 93 19.70 -9.95 3.80
C CYS A 93 20.78 -10.78 3.08
#